data_AF-A0A453CW30-F1
#
_entry.id   AF-A0A453CW30-F1
#
_cell.length_a   1.000
_cell.length_b   1.000
_cell.length_c   1.000
_cell.angle_alpha   90.00
_cell.angle_beta   90.00
_cell.angle_gamma   90.00
#
_symmetry.space_group_name_H-M   'P 1'
#
loop_
_entity.id
_entity.type
_entity.pdbx_description
1 polymer ?
#
loop_
_entity_poly.entity_id
_entity_poly.type
_entity_poly.pdbx_seq_one_letter_code
_entity_poly.pdbx_strand_id
1 'polypeptide(L)'
;MVWLAVMTVITALLSEYVVSTIEAASESWELSVSFISIILIPIVGNAAEHAGAIIFAFKNKLDITLGVSLGSATQISMFVVPLSVLVAWVMGVPMDLDFNLLETGSLFLAILVTSFTLQDGSSHYLKGLLLLLCYAVIGVCFFVLRRRSADGS
;
A
#
# COMPACT_ATOMS: atom_id res chain seq x y z
N MET A 1 -13.58 -24.93 -3.17
CA MET A 1 -12.25 -25.25 -2.60
C MET A 1 -11.20 -25.43 -3.68
N VAL A 2 -11.37 -26.36 -4.63
CA VAL A 2 -10.39 -26.57 -5.73
C VAL A 2 -10.09 -25.29 -6.51
N TRP A 3 -11.11 -24.51 -6.88
CA TRP A 3 -10.92 -23.24 -7.58
C TRP A 3 -10.05 -22.24 -6.81
N LEU A 4 -10.29 -22.06 -5.51
CA LEU A 4 -9.51 -21.15 -4.66
C LEU A 4 -8.05 -21.61 -4.60
N ALA A 5 -7.81 -22.91 -4.39
CA ALA A 5 -6.46 -23.46 -4.36
C ALA A 5 -5.72 -23.23 -5.68
N VAL A 6 -6.38 -23.42 -6.83
CA VAL A 6 -5.79 -23.15 -8.15
C VAL A 6 -5.44 -21.67 -8.30
N MET A 7 -6.34 -20.76 -7.94
CA MET A 7 -6.07 -19.31 -8.01
C MET A 7 -4.92 -18.91 -7.09
N THR A 8 -4.86 -19.43 -5.86
CA THR A 8 -3.76 -19.16 -4.93
C THR A 8 -2.40 -19.62 -5.48
N VAL A 9 -2.32 -20.80 -6.09
CA VAL A 9 -1.08 -21.28 -6.71
C VAL A 9 -0.67 -20.39 -7.88
N ILE A 10 -1.61 -20.00 -8.73
CA ILE A 10 -1.35 -19.08 -9.84
C ILE A 10 -0.85 -17.73 -9.31
N THR A 11 -1.51 -17.14 -8.32
CA THR A 11 -1.07 -15.88 -7.70
C THR A 11 0.31 -15.99 -7.07
N ALA A 12 0.63 -17.10 -6.41
CA ALA A 12 1.96 -17.33 -5.85
C ALA A 12 3.05 -17.34 -6.93
N LEU A 13 2.83 -18.04 -8.05
CA LEU A 13 3.75 -18.06 -9.19
C LEU A 13 3.92 -16.65 -9.79
N LEU A 14 2.81 -15.92 -10.03
CA LEU A 14 2.88 -14.55 -10.54
C LEU A 14 3.60 -13.61 -9.57
N SER A 15 3.40 -13.78 -8.26
CA SER A 15 4.07 -12.97 -7.24
C SER A 15 5.59 -13.18 -7.27
N GLU A 16 6.06 -14.41 -7.47
CA GLU A 16 7.50 -14.70 -7.63
C GLU A 16 8.08 -14.00 -8.87
N TYR A 17 7.37 -14.07 -10.00
CA TYR A 17 7.77 -13.34 -11.21
C TYR A 17 7.82 -11.83 -10.97
N VAL A 18 6.78 -11.25 -10.35
CA VAL A 18 6.74 -9.81 -10.04
C VAL A 18 7.95 -9.42 -9.19
N VAL A 19 8.20 -10.13 -8.08
CA VAL A 19 9.33 -9.85 -7.17
C VAL A 19 10.67 -9.91 -7.91
N SER A 20 10.88 -10.91 -8.78
CA SER A 20 12.11 -11.05 -9.57
C SER A 20 12.35 -9.89 -10.55
N THR A 21 11.27 -9.20 -10.97
CA THR A 21 11.36 -8.08 -11.92
C THR A 21 11.50 -6.72 -11.27
N ILE A 22 11.34 -6.60 -9.94
CA ILE A 22 11.36 -5.29 -9.24
C ILE A 22 12.70 -4.58 -9.45
N GLU A 23 13.82 -5.29 -9.28
CA GLU A 23 15.15 -4.69 -9.41
C GLU A 23 15.41 -4.22 -10.85
N ALA A 24 15.10 -5.07 -11.83
CA ALA A 24 15.22 -4.73 -13.25
C ALA A 24 14.31 -3.56 -13.67
N ALA A 25 13.10 -3.49 -13.11
CA ALA A 25 12.19 -2.36 -13.33
C ALA A 25 12.71 -1.07 -12.66
N SER A 26 13.31 -1.18 -11.46
CA SER A 26 13.93 -0.07 -10.75
C SER A 26 15.08 0.55 -11.54
N GLU A 27 15.93 -0.28 -12.16
CA GLU A 27 17.04 0.18 -13.02
C GLU A 27 16.53 0.77 -14.34
N SER A 28 15.66 0.05 -15.05
CA SER A 28 15.21 0.47 -16.39
C SER A 28 14.31 1.70 -16.41
N TRP A 29 13.49 1.90 -15.37
CA TRP A 29 12.58 3.05 -15.26
C TRP A 29 13.16 4.18 -14.40
N GLU A 30 14.38 4.02 -13.89
CA GLU A 30 15.04 4.96 -12.97
C GLU A 30 14.20 5.27 -11.71
N LEU A 31 13.35 4.33 -11.29
CA LEU A 31 12.47 4.46 -10.11
C LEU A 31 13.07 3.79 -8.88
N SER A 32 12.67 4.21 -7.67
CA SER A 32 13.12 3.52 -6.44
C SER A 32 12.41 2.20 -6.25
N VAL A 33 13.16 1.21 -5.75
CA VAL A 33 12.58 -0.02 -5.21
C VAL A 33 11.51 0.32 -4.16
N SER A 34 11.75 1.32 -3.30
CA SER A 34 10.75 1.83 -2.35
C SER A 34 9.51 2.41 -3.04
N PHE A 35 9.63 3.19 -4.11
CA PHE A 35 8.48 3.73 -4.86
C PHE A 35 7.68 2.61 -5.52
N ILE A 36 8.35 1.66 -6.17
CA ILE A 36 7.69 0.50 -6.78
C ILE A 36 6.96 -0.31 -5.70
N SER A 37 7.60 -0.55 -4.55
CA SER A 37 7.08 -1.40 -3.48
C SER A 37 5.96 -0.77 -2.65
N ILE A 38 6.04 0.54 -2.39
CA ILE A 38 5.10 1.24 -1.50
C ILE A 38 3.95 1.88 -2.27
N ILE A 39 4.19 2.33 -3.51
CA ILE A 39 3.17 3.01 -4.32
C ILE A 39 2.60 2.06 -5.38
N LEU A 40 3.45 1.49 -6.24
CA LEU A 40 2.98 0.79 -7.44
C LEU A 40 2.33 -0.56 -7.12
N ILE A 41 3.00 -1.39 -6.32
CA ILE A 41 2.55 -2.75 -5.99
C ILE A 41 1.21 -2.74 -5.23
N PRO A 42 1.00 -1.91 -4.18
CA PRO A 42 -0.27 -1.89 -3.46
C PRO A 42 -1.45 -1.38 -4.30
N ILE A 43 -1.23 -0.48 -5.26
CA ILE A 43 -2.28 -0.04 -6.19
C ILE A 43 -2.82 -1.23 -6.98
N VAL A 44 -1.93 -2.05 -7.54
CA VAL A 44 -2.31 -3.21 -8.37
C VAL A 44 -2.85 -4.34 -7.49
N GLY A 45 -2.17 -4.65 -6.38
CA GLY A 45 -2.54 -5.71 -5.45
C GLY A 45 -3.92 -5.50 -4.82
N ASN A 46 -4.27 -4.26 -4.51
CA ASN A 46 -5.55 -3.91 -3.88
C ASN A 46 -6.56 -3.32 -4.88
N ALA A 47 -6.29 -3.37 -6.20
CA ALA A 47 -7.15 -2.75 -7.21
C ALA A 47 -8.59 -3.27 -7.17
N ALA A 48 -8.77 -4.58 -6.97
CA ALA A 48 -10.09 -5.20 -6.88
C ALA A 48 -10.87 -4.73 -5.65
N GLU A 49 -10.21 -4.60 -4.49
CA GLU A 49 -10.80 -4.08 -3.26
C GLU A 49 -11.19 -2.60 -3.42
N HIS A 50 -10.29 -1.78 -3.98
CA HIS A 50 -10.56 -0.37 -4.27
C HIS A 50 -11.74 -0.21 -5.24
N ALA A 51 -11.79 -0.99 -6.32
CA ALA A 51 -12.90 -0.96 -7.26
C ALA A 51 -14.24 -1.30 -6.57
N GLY A 52 -14.25 -2.33 -5.71
CA GLY A 52 -15.41 -2.67 -4.89
C GLY A 52 -15.84 -1.53 -3.97
N ALA A 53 -14.89 -0.95 -3.23
CA ALA A 53 -15.13 0.17 -2.32
C ALA A 53 -15.70 1.40 -3.05
N ILE A 54 -15.19 1.72 -4.25
CA ILE A 54 -15.70 2.81 -5.10
C ILE A 54 -17.12 2.51 -5.58
N ILE A 55 -17.41 1.28 -6.04
CA ILE A 55 -18.75 0.88 -6.46
C ILE A 55 -19.76 1.03 -5.30
N PHE A 56 -19.39 0.63 -4.08
CA PHE A 56 -20.25 0.82 -2.90
C PHE A 56 -20.41 2.29 -2.52
N ALA A 57 -19.38 3.12 -2.73
CA ALA A 57 -19.46 4.55 -2.50
C ALA A 57 -20.47 5.21 -3.47
N PHE A 58 -20.45 4.84 -4.76
CA PHE A 58 -21.45 5.30 -5.74
C PHE A 58 -22.88 4.86 -5.40
N LYS A 59 -23.04 3.74 -4.70
CA LYS A 59 -24.33 3.27 -4.17
C LYS A 59 -24.74 3.95 -2.86
N ASN A 60 -24.04 5.01 -2.47
CA ASN A 60 -24.25 5.75 -1.23
C ASN A 60 -24.13 4.87 0.03
N LYS A 61 -23.30 3.82 -0.03
CA LYS A 61 -23.04 2.89 1.08
C LYS A 61 -21.68 3.16 1.71
N LEU A 62 -21.50 4.37 2.24
CA LEU A 62 -20.22 4.82 2.79
C LEU A 62 -19.71 3.95 3.94
N ASP A 63 -20.58 3.45 4.81
CA ASP A 63 -20.18 2.56 5.91
C ASP A 63 -19.53 1.27 5.40
N ILE A 64 -20.03 0.72 4.28
CA ILE A 64 -19.47 -0.48 3.65
C ILE A 64 -18.13 -0.15 3.01
N THR A 65 -18.04 0.97 2.29
CA THR A 65 -16.78 1.45 1.69
C THR A 65 -15.69 1.62 2.75
N LEU A 66 -16.01 2.33 3.84
CA LEU A 66 -15.07 2.55 4.94
C LEU A 66 -14.73 1.26 5.67
N GLY A 67 -15.70 0.37 5.86
CA GLY A 67 -15.49 -0.95 6.46
C GLY A 67 -14.52 -1.81 5.66
N VAL A 68 -14.65 -1.83 4.32
CA VAL A 68 -13.72 -2.57 3.44
C VAL A 68 -12.31 -1.96 3.50
N SER A 69 -12.19 -0.64 3.35
CA SER A 69 -10.88 0.02 3.32
C SER A 69 -10.15 -0.01 4.67
N LEU A 70 -10.82 0.35 5.76
CA LEU A 70 -10.22 0.36 7.10
C LEU A 70 -9.98 -1.06 7.63
N GLY A 71 -10.86 -2.01 7.27
CA GLY A 71 -10.71 -3.42 7.59
C GLY A 71 -9.46 -4.03 6.95
N SER A 72 -9.28 -3.82 5.64
CA SER A 72 -8.09 -4.26 4.90
C SER A 72 -6.81 -3.65 5.49
N ALA A 73 -6.79 -2.33 5.72
CA ALA A 73 -5.63 -1.65 6.32
C ALA A 73 -5.29 -2.18 7.73
N THR A 74 -6.30 -2.39 8.57
CA THR A 74 -6.13 -2.91 9.93
C THR A 74 -5.66 -4.37 9.92
N GLN A 75 -6.19 -5.19 9.01
CA GLN A 75 -5.74 -6.58 8.82
C GLN A 75 -4.28 -6.63 8.40
N ILE A 76 -3.86 -5.78 7.45
CA ILE A 76 -2.47 -5.71 7.02
C ILE A 76 -1.56 -5.33 8.19
N SER A 77 -1.93 -4.27 8.93
CA SER A 77 -1.13 -3.75 10.05
C SER A 77 -1.04 -4.71 11.24
N MET A 78 -2.16 -5.32 11.65
CA MET A 78 -2.23 -6.12 12.88
C MET A 78 -1.90 -7.60 12.67
N PHE A 79 -2.04 -8.11 11.44
CA PHE A 79 -1.85 -9.53 11.15
C PHE A 79 -0.77 -9.78 10.11
N VAL A 80 -0.88 -9.19 8.92
CA VAL A 80 0.03 -9.52 7.81
C VAL A 80 1.46 -9.11 8.11
N VAL A 81 1.70 -7.87 8.55
CA VAL A 81 3.06 -7.38 8.83
C VAL A 81 3.73 -8.15 9.98
N PRO A 82 3.10 -8.35 11.16
CA PRO A 82 3.70 -9.14 12.23
C PRO A 82 3.94 -10.61 11.83
N LEU A 83 3.01 -11.21 11.09
CA LEU A 83 3.18 -12.59 10.60
C LEU A 83 4.38 -12.70 9.65
N SER A 84 4.56 -11.74 8.74
CA SER A 84 5.71 -11.71 7.83
C SER A 84 7.04 -11.64 8.57
N VAL A 85 7.13 -10.83 9.65
CA VAL A 85 8.33 -10.76 10.50
C VAL A 85 8.60 -12.12 11.18
N LEU A 86 7.57 -12.76 11.74
CA LEU A 86 7.72 -14.08 12.37
C LEU A 86 8.16 -15.15 11.37
N VAL A 87 7.59 -15.17 10.16
CA VAL A 87 7.97 -16.11 9.09
C VAL A 87 9.42 -15.87 8.67
N ALA A 88 9.83 -14.61 8.51
CA ALA A 88 11.21 -14.26 8.17
C ALA A 88 12.21 -14.77 9.23
N TRP A 89 11.88 -14.61 10.52
CA TRP A 89 12.70 -15.15 11.62
C TRP A 89 12.82 -16.67 11.59
N VAL A 90 11.73 -17.39 11.30
CA VAL A 90 11.77 -18.86 11.14
C VAL A 90 12.64 -19.27 9.95
N MET A 91 12.68 -18.47 8.89
CA MET A 91 13.54 -18.68 7.72
C MET A 91 14.99 -18.21 7.94
N GLY A 92 15.32 -17.64 9.10
CA GLY A 92 16.66 -17.11 9.40
C GLY A 92 16.98 -15.80 8.70
N VAL A 93 15.98 -15.10 8.17
CA VAL A 93 16.12 -13.78 7.54
C VAL A 93 15.90 -12.70 8.62
N PRO A 94 16.88 -11.80 8.86
CA PRO A 94 16.71 -10.71 9.81
C PRO A 94 15.78 -9.64 9.21
N MET A 95 14.50 -9.75 9.50
CA MET A 95 13.48 -8.75 9.17
C MET A 95 13.02 -8.08 10.46
N ASP A 96 13.07 -6.75 10.49
CA ASP A 96 12.62 -5.92 11.60
C ASP A 96 11.54 -4.93 11.14
N LEU A 97 10.86 -4.30 12.10
CA LEU A 97 9.88 -3.23 11.86
C LEU A 97 10.54 -1.84 11.75
N ASP A 98 11.80 -1.80 11.32
CA ASP A 98 12.58 -0.57 11.17
C ASP A 98 12.34 0.04 9.77
N PHE A 99 11.30 0.87 9.69
CA PHE A 99 10.96 1.61 8.47
C PHE A 99 11.77 2.89 8.38
N ASN A 100 12.13 3.29 7.16
CA ASN A 100 12.84 4.55 6.94
C ASN A 100 12.05 5.76 7.48
N LEU A 101 12.73 6.87 7.76
CA LEU A 101 12.11 8.09 8.30
C LEU A 101 10.93 8.59 7.43
N LEU A 102 11.06 8.50 6.10
CA LEU A 102 9.98 8.85 5.17
C LEU A 102 8.80 7.89 5.24
N GLU A 103 9.07 6.60 5.35
CA GLU A 103 8.05 5.54 5.39
C GLU A 103 7.24 5.66 6.68
N THR A 104 7.93 5.77 7.81
CA THR A 104 7.32 6.02 9.12
C THR A 104 6.55 7.35 9.13
N GLY A 105 7.17 8.43 8.63
CA GLY A 105 6.56 9.76 8.61
C GLY A 105 5.32 9.84 7.71
N SER A 106 5.36 9.22 6.53
CA SER A 106 4.23 9.17 5.60
C SER A 106 3.09 8.31 6.12
N LEU A 107 3.39 7.14 6.72
CA LEU A 107 2.40 6.30 7.38
C LEU A 107 1.71 7.04 8.53
N PHE A 108 2.50 7.70 9.38
CA PHE A 108 1.96 8.50 10.48
C PHE A 108 1.05 9.62 9.97
N LEU A 109 1.49 10.39 8.95
CA LEU A 109 0.68 11.45 8.34
C LEU A 109 -0.61 10.90 7.72
N ALA A 110 -0.53 9.77 7.01
CA ALA A 110 -1.69 9.13 6.39
C ALA A 110 -2.73 8.71 7.44
N ILE A 111 -2.30 8.11 8.56
CA ILE A 111 -3.19 7.75 9.67
C ILE A 111 -3.81 9.00 10.29
N LEU A 112 -3.01 10.04 10.54
CA LEU A 112 -3.47 11.28 11.15
C LEU A 112 -4.55 11.98 10.32
N VAL A 113 -4.24 12.23 9.04
CA VAL A 113 -5.15 12.92 8.11
C VAL A 113 -6.43 12.11 7.91
N THR A 114 -6.30 10.80 7.74
CA THR A 114 -7.46 9.90 7.57
C THR A 114 -8.34 9.91 8.82
N SER A 115 -7.74 9.81 10.01
CA SER A 115 -8.47 9.83 11.28
C SER A 115 -9.23 11.14 11.48
N PHE A 116 -8.58 12.29 11.26
CA PHE A 116 -9.25 13.60 11.35
C PHE A 116 -10.36 13.77 10.32
N THR A 117 -10.15 13.29 9.09
CA THR A 117 -11.16 13.42 8.03
C THR A 117 -12.43 12.60 8.33
N LEU A 118 -12.26 11.45 9.00
CA LEU A 118 -13.34 10.51 9.35
C LEU A 118 -14.08 10.87 10.65
N GLN A 119 -13.51 11.70 11.53
CA GLN A 119 -14.09 12.02 12.83
C GLN A 119 -15.49 12.65 12.76
N ASP A 120 -15.77 13.48 11.75
CA ASP A 120 -17.08 14.14 11.64
C ASP A 120 -18.20 13.21 11.15
N GLY A 121 -17.88 11.97 10.73
CA GLY A 121 -18.85 11.01 10.19
C GLY A 121 -19.51 11.39 8.85
N SER A 122 -19.20 12.57 8.30
CA SER A 122 -19.72 13.05 7.01
C SER A 122 -18.72 12.89 5.87
N SER A 123 -19.20 12.45 4.71
CA SER A 123 -18.43 12.41 3.47
C SER A 123 -18.78 13.61 2.60
N HIS A 124 -17.75 14.38 2.23
CA HIS A 124 -17.87 15.48 1.28
C HIS A 124 -16.80 15.31 0.19
N TYR A 125 -17.11 15.76 -1.01
CA TYR A 125 -16.17 15.73 -2.14
C TYR A 125 -14.81 16.37 -1.79
N LEU A 126 -14.82 17.48 -1.05
CA LEU A 126 -13.60 18.18 -0.64
C LEU A 126 -12.72 17.33 0.29
N LYS A 127 -13.33 16.54 1.19
CA LYS A 127 -12.62 15.60 2.07
C LYS A 127 -11.97 14.49 1.25
N GLY A 128 -12.68 13.95 0.27
CA GLY A 128 -12.13 12.96 -0.67
C GLY A 128 -10.97 13.53 -1.50
N LEU A 129 -11.12 14.75 -2.01
CA LEU A 129 -10.06 15.44 -2.75
C LEU A 129 -8.82 15.68 -1.89
N LEU A 130 -8.99 16.09 -0.62
CA LEU A 130 -7.88 16.27 0.32
C LEU A 130 -7.08 14.97 0.51
N LEU A 131 -7.76 13.84 0.71
CA LEU A 131 -7.11 12.53 0.86
C LEU A 131 -6.36 12.11 -0.42
N LEU A 132 -6.95 12.34 -1.60
CA LEU A 132 -6.28 12.08 -2.88
C LEU A 132 -5.04 12.96 -3.08
N LEU A 133 -5.12 14.25 -2.74
CA LEU A 133 -3.97 15.16 -2.81
C LEU A 133 -2.88 14.75 -1.83
N CYS A 134 -3.24 14.36 -0.61
CA CYS A 134 -2.28 13.86 0.38
C CYS A 134 -1.54 12.62 -0.15
N TYR A 135 -2.28 11.65 -0.73
CA TYR A 135 -1.68 10.48 -1.36
C TYR A 135 -0.76 10.85 -2.53
N ALA A 136 -1.17 11.79 -3.39
CA ALA A 136 -0.35 12.25 -4.50
C ALA A 136 0.95 12.93 -4.04
N VAL A 137 0.89 13.77 -3.00
CA VAL A 137 2.08 14.42 -2.42
C VAL A 137 3.04 13.38 -1.85
N ILE A 138 2.54 12.38 -1.11
CA ILE A 138 3.36 11.28 -0.60
C ILE A 138 4.02 10.52 -1.78
N GLY A 139 3.25 10.19 -2.81
CA GLY A 139 3.78 9.52 -4.02
C GLY A 139 4.89 10.33 -4.70
N VAL A 140 4.71 11.65 -4.83
CA VAL A 140 5.74 12.55 -5.37
C VAL A 140 6.97 12.59 -4.46
N CYS A 141 6.82 12.59 -3.13
CA CYS A 141 7.94 12.51 -2.20
C CYS A 141 8.78 11.24 -2.42
N PHE A 142 8.13 10.07 -2.54
CA PHE A 142 8.83 8.80 -2.82
C PHE A 142 9.48 8.76 -4.20
N PHE A 143 8.89 9.43 -5.19
CA PHE A 143 9.44 9.55 -6.53
C PHE A 143 10.69 10.46 -6.56
N VAL A 144 10.60 11.64 -5.95
CA VAL A 144 11.65 12.66 -6.00
C VAL A 144 12.84 12.29 -5.10
N LEU A 145 12.64 11.66 -3.94
CA LEU A 145 13.75 11.48 -3.00
C LEU A 145 14.85 10.52 -3.50
N ARG A 146 14.56 9.58 -4.41
CA ARG A 146 15.62 8.80 -5.08
C ARG A 146 16.48 9.65 -6.02
N ARG A 147 15.89 10.66 -6.67
CA ARG A 147 16.64 11.52 -7.60
C ARG A 147 17.78 12.26 -6.88
N ARG A 148 17.62 12.62 -5.60
CA ARG A 148 18.70 13.23 -4.79
C ARG A 148 19.82 12.27 -4.41
N SER A 149 19.57 10.98 -4.30
CA SER A 149 20.62 9.98 -4.03
C SER A 149 21.40 9.59 -5.28
N ALA A 150 20.83 9.78 -6.49
CA ALA A 150 21.49 9.50 -7.76
C ALA A 150 22.32 10.69 -8.31
N ASP A 151 21.92 11.94 -8.05
CA ASP A 151 22.66 13.15 -8.47
C ASP A 151 23.76 13.58 -7.45
N GLY A 152 23.99 12.79 -6.40
CA GLY A 152 24.87 13.13 -5.27
C GLY A 152 26.18 12.35 -5.18
N SER A 153 26.53 11.53 -6.18
CA SER A 153 27.79 10.77 -6.26
C SER A 153 28.68 11.23 -7.40
#